data_AF-A0A1Y4CKF2-F1
#
_entry.id   AF-A0A1Y4CKF2-F1
#
_cell.length_a   1.000
_cell.length_b   1.000
_cell.length_c   1.000
_cell.angle_alpha   90.00
_cell.angle_beta   90.00
_cell.angle_gamma   90.00
#
_symmetry.space_group_name_H-M   'P 1'
#
loop_
_entity.id
_entity.type
_entity.pdbx_description
1 polymer ?
#
loop_
_entity_poly.entity_id
_entity_poly.type
_entity_poly.pdbx_seq_one_letter_code
_entity_poly.pdbx_strand_id
1 'polypeptide(L)'
;MRIAIAQTSTRAGDFEATAAHMVELSARAAEQGADLLVFPAPALCGTSPVAYPDREGYLLDLAECLVRLADDLACPCLVPVLTDLDGVPLPEAMLIADGDITPVRLSTYIASMAQGDGEADARALPELEFAGARLGVAFTYDDLDDYDDYQYDVDVILFLSGYGFATDDPSSALGSSLAEGRYLADAEATGAWIVGVGPLGCYESQVFCGSSFVLAPWGELAAQAPSLEEALLVCDVDPSAEGPLAEPLTPEVYDAPLATWGALVSGLSGAIERSGSDGACVLLDGSLSSLLVATLATDALGPTRVHALVAAGEASRSAAEQSVRALRLPDGAVTRLDSPGEGDAQLARDIAQVRLSELARQTGSLALGSDDKTTLALEPPLGVTAARLQPVGDLYRSDVVALAHLRNTISPVIPASAFAGLAAPDVEGLAEAFPSVEGRVEFVDLVLSSRVEWELPLTDIVSERGHAELVTAIIERLRETAPARAGRGAVLAVSSKTLEEAREPWGLAWADHVRSRDERAGEGIMRALARGIGSMGAESQGDEKDEEPREPTEAEQRRDMSDLLGYLRDFLPGGGFSGMGPMGPAAADESRGRHDGEDGPSHPLWDGPFSEN
;
A
#
# COMPACT_ATOMS: atom_id res chain seq x y z
N MET A 1 4.71 -24.35 21.29
CA MET A 1 3.69 -23.34 21.68
C MET A 1 2.47 -23.48 20.79
N ARG A 2 1.26 -23.17 21.27
CA ARG A 2 0.03 -23.14 20.48
C ARG A 2 -0.37 -21.69 20.23
N ILE A 3 -0.31 -21.26 18.97
CA ILE A 3 -0.65 -19.89 18.55
C ILE A 3 -2.07 -19.87 17.98
N ALA A 4 -2.84 -18.88 18.40
CA ALA A 4 -4.11 -18.52 17.79
C ALA A 4 -3.99 -17.18 17.05
N ILE A 5 -4.68 -17.06 15.91
CA ILE A 5 -4.73 -15.84 15.10
C ILE A 5 -6.19 -15.44 14.92
N ALA A 6 -6.52 -14.23 15.36
CA ALA A 6 -7.86 -13.64 15.23
C ALA A 6 -8.00 -12.91 13.90
N GLN A 7 -8.37 -13.62 12.83
CA GLN A 7 -8.72 -12.97 11.58
C GLN A 7 -10.12 -12.36 11.66
N THR A 8 -10.20 -11.06 11.94
CA THR A 8 -11.44 -10.35 12.20
C THR A 8 -11.50 -9.02 11.47
N SER A 9 -12.73 -8.57 11.18
CA SER A 9 -13.02 -7.23 10.68
C SER A 9 -13.56 -6.36 11.81
N THR A 10 -12.91 -5.24 12.06
CA THR A 10 -13.28 -4.31 13.13
C THR A 10 -13.52 -2.90 12.59
N ARG A 11 -13.88 -1.97 13.48
CA ARG A 11 -13.99 -0.55 13.16
C ARG A 11 -12.93 0.22 13.93
N ALA A 12 -11.93 0.74 13.21
CA ALA A 12 -10.84 1.51 13.79
C ALA A 12 -11.35 2.61 14.74
N GLY A 13 -10.79 2.66 15.95
CA GLY A 13 -11.16 3.63 16.99
C GLY A 13 -12.48 3.34 17.72
N ASP A 14 -13.23 2.29 17.35
CA ASP A 14 -14.40 1.83 18.11
C ASP A 14 -13.95 0.92 19.27
N PHE A 15 -13.26 1.52 20.25
CA PHE A 15 -12.61 0.80 21.34
C PHE A 15 -13.57 -0.05 22.16
N GLU A 16 -14.83 0.37 22.33
CA GLU A 16 -15.82 -0.38 23.09
C GLU A 16 -16.24 -1.68 22.38
N ALA A 17 -16.71 -1.57 21.13
CA ALA A 17 -17.16 -2.74 20.37
C ALA A 17 -15.98 -3.68 20.06
N THR A 18 -14.83 -3.11 19.70
CA THR A 18 -13.64 -3.88 19.35
C THR A 18 -13.10 -4.64 20.56
N ALA A 19 -12.99 -4.01 21.73
CA ALA A 19 -12.51 -4.71 22.93
C ALA A 19 -13.45 -5.84 23.36
N ALA A 20 -14.77 -5.63 23.29
CA ALA A 20 -15.74 -6.68 23.58
C ALA A 20 -15.56 -7.89 22.64
N HIS A 21 -15.31 -7.64 21.36
CA HIS A 21 -15.03 -8.69 20.39
C HIS A 21 -13.69 -9.40 20.65
N MET A 22 -12.64 -8.66 21.00
CA MET A 22 -11.34 -9.23 21.38
C MET A 22 -11.46 -10.14 22.61
N VAL A 23 -12.24 -9.74 23.62
CA VAL A 23 -12.53 -10.58 24.80
C VAL A 23 -13.22 -11.88 24.41
N GLU A 24 -14.24 -11.83 23.54
CA GLU A 24 -14.92 -13.03 23.04
C GLU A 24 -13.96 -13.99 22.31
N LEU A 25 -13.11 -13.45 21.44
CA LEU A 25 -12.12 -14.24 20.70
C LEU A 25 -11.06 -14.83 21.63
N SER A 26 -10.62 -14.10 22.65
CA SER A 26 -9.69 -14.61 23.66
C SER A 26 -10.27 -15.79 24.43
N ALA A 27 -11.56 -15.75 24.78
CA ALA A 27 -12.23 -16.87 25.45
C ALA A 27 -12.26 -18.11 24.55
N ARG A 28 -12.58 -17.94 23.25
CA ARG A 28 -12.59 -19.03 22.27
C ARG A 28 -11.20 -19.59 21.98
N ALA A 29 -10.16 -18.76 22.04
CA ALA A 29 -8.77 -19.18 21.90
C ALA A 29 -8.31 -19.97 23.13
N ALA A 30 -8.63 -19.49 24.34
CA ALA A 30 -8.37 -20.17 25.60
C ALA A 30 -9.05 -21.55 25.67
N GLU A 31 -10.30 -21.67 25.20
CA GLU A 31 -11.01 -22.95 25.11
C GLU A 31 -10.32 -23.97 24.19
N GLN A 32 -9.59 -23.50 23.18
CA GLN A 32 -8.77 -24.33 22.27
C GLN A 32 -7.35 -24.56 22.78
N GLY A 33 -7.02 -24.03 23.97
CA GLY A 33 -5.74 -24.19 24.63
C GLY A 33 -4.63 -23.35 24.02
N ALA A 34 -4.94 -22.21 23.40
CA ALA A 34 -3.94 -21.29 22.87
C ALA A 34 -3.04 -20.75 24.00
N ASP A 35 -1.73 -20.77 23.78
CA ASP A 35 -0.75 -20.13 24.65
C ASP A 35 -0.71 -18.61 24.39
N LEU A 36 -0.87 -18.21 23.13
CA LEU A 36 -0.86 -16.82 22.67
C LEU A 36 -1.93 -16.61 21.60
N LEU A 37 -2.76 -15.57 21.75
CA LEU A 37 -3.66 -15.08 20.71
C LEU A 37 -3.10 -13.80 20.09
N VAL A 38 -2.96 -13.75 18.77
CA VAL A 38 -2.46 -12.58 18.05
C VAL A 38 -3.61 -11.90 17.30
N PHE A 39 -3.77 -10.58 17.51
CA PHE A 39 -4.74 -9.76 16.80
C PHE A 39 -4.12 -9.05 15.59
N PRO A 40 -4.92 -8.70 14.56
CA PRO A 40 -4.41 -8.00 13.36
C PRO A 40 -3.99 -6.57 13.65
N ALA A 41 -3.02 -6.08 12.87
CA ALA A 41 -2.41 -4.75 13.05
C ALA A 41 -3.44 -3.58 13.14
N PRO A 42 -4.41 -3.48 12.22
CA PRO A 42 -5.37 -2.36 12.23
C PRO A 42 -6.58 -2.60 13.14
N ALA A 43 -6.64 -3.73 13.87
CA ALA A 43 -7.86 -4.14 14.54
C ALA A 43 -8.37 -3.10 15.56
N LEU A 44 -7.48 -2.49 16.34
CA LEU A 44 -7.86 -1.50 17.35
C LEU A 44 -7.76 -0.07 16.81
N CYS A 45 -6.63 0.26 16.18
CA CYS A 45 -6.27 1.63 15.81
C CYS A 45 -6.50 1.99 14.34
N GLY A 46 -6.77 1.03 13.46
CA GLY A 46 -6.71 1.25 12.01
C GLY A 46 -5.27 1.35 11.50
N THR A 47 -5.13 1.79 10.25
CA THR A 47 -3.85 1.86 9.52
C THR A 47 -3.17 3.23 9.62
N SER A 48 -3.92 4.27 9.99
CA SER A 48 -3.45 5.66 9.94
C SER A 48 -3.59 6.34 11.31
N PRO A 49 -2.65 7.23 11.67
CA PRO A 49 -2.74 7.99 12.91
C PRO A 49 -3.87 9.03 12.85
N VAL A 50 -4.46 9.34 14.00
CA VAL A 50 -5.39 10.48 14.11
C VAL A 50 -4.66 11.82 13.88
N ALA A 51 -5.44 12.86 13.54
CA ALA A 51 -4.92 14.20 13.37
C ALA A 51 -4.19 14.67 14.64
N TYR A 52 -3.11 15.45 14.47
CA TYR A 52 -2.29 15.92 15.59
C TYR A 52 -3.09 16.54 16.77
N PRO A 53 -4.14 17.37 16.55
CA PRO A 53 -4.94 17.91 17.65
C PRO A 53 -5.71 16.87 18.48
N ASP A 54 -6.01 15.71 17.91
CA ASP A 54 -6.82 14.66 18.54
C ASP A 54 -5.95 13.58 19.21
N ARG A 55 -4.63 13.57 18.98
CA ARG A 55 -3.71 12.52 19.44
C ARG A 55 -3.72 12.31 20.94
N GLU A 56 -3.68 13.38 21.73
CA GLU A 56 -3.65 13.27 23.20
C GLU A 56 -4.89 12.55 23.73
N GLY A 57 -6.08 12.97 23.30
CA GLY A 57 -7.34 12.34 23.71
C GLY A 57 -7.42 10.89 23.24
N TYR A 58 -7.04 10.63 21.98
CA TYR A 58 -7.04 9.29 21.41
C TYR A 58 -6.13 8.32 22.18
N LEU A 59 -4.91 8.74 22.55
CA LEU A 59 -3.98 7.92 23.31
C LEU A 59 -4.47 7.64 24.74
N LEU A 60 -5.19 8.58 25.36
CA LEU A 60 -5.82 8.35 26.67
C LEU A 60 -6.93 7.29 26.57
N ASP A 61 -7.82 7.41 25.59
CA ASP A 61 -8.89 6.43 25.36
C ASP A 61 -8.33 5.04 25.01
N LEU A 62 -7.25 4.99 24.22
CA LEU A 62 -6.52 3.76 23.91
C LEU A 62 -5.93 3.13 25.19
N ALA A 63 -5.27 3.91 26.04
CA ALA A 63 -4.71 3.42 27.30
C ALA A 63 -5.79 2.87 28.23
N GLU A 64 -6.93 3.54 28.37
CA GLU A 64 -8.09 3.04 29.12
C GLU A 64 -8.62 1.72 28.54
N CYS A 65 -8.68 1.61 27.21
CA CYS A 65 -9.09 0.39 26.52
C CYS A 65 -8.12 -0.78 26.80
N LEU A 66 -6.81 -0.54 26.74
CA LEU A 66 -5.79 -1.56 27.02
C LEU A 66 -5.84 -2.05 28.46
N VAL A 67 -6.07 -1.14 29.43
CA VAL A 67 -6.25 -1.51 30.85
C VAL A 67 -7.46 -2.44 31.02
N ARG A 68 -8.59 -2.11 30.39
CA ARG A 68 -9.77 -2.99 30.43
C ARG A 68 -9.50 -4.36 29.78
N LEU A 69 -8.78 -4.38 28.65
CA LEU A 69 -8.39 -5.65 28.02
C LEU A 69 -7.50 -6.49 28.94
N ALA A 70 -6.57 -5.87 29.67
CA ALA A 70 -5.73 -6.59 30.62
C ALA A 70 -6.51 -7.28 31.73
N ASP A 71 -7.64 -6.71 32.16
CA ASP A 71 -8.51 -7.32 33.17
C ASP A 71 -9.42 -8.43 32.61
N ASP A 72 -9.85 -8.31 31.35
CA ASP A 72 -10.95 -9.12 30.79
C ASP A 72 -10.51 -10.25 29.83
N LEU A 73 -9.28 -10.23 29.29
CA LEU A 73 -8.79 -11.24 28.35
C LEU A 73 -8.60 -12.62 29.02
N ALA A 74 -9.05 -13.68 28.33
CA ALA A 74 -9.07 -15.04 28.89
C ALA A 74 -7.77 -15.84 28.69
N CYS A 75 -6.86 -15.36 27.84
CA CYS A 75 -5.53 -15.92 27.61
C CYS A 75 -4.55 -14.79 27.24
N PRO A 76 -3.23 -15.03 27.27
CA PRO A 76 -2.25 -14.07 26.78
C PRO A 76 -2.53 -13.65 25.35
N CYS A 77 -2.46 -12.35 25.08
CA CYS A 77 -2.74 -11.78 23.77
C CYS A 77 -1.66 -10.80 23.33
N LEU A 78 -1.36 -10.77 22.04
CA LEU A 78 -0.59 -9.72 21.39
C LEU A 78 -1.55 -8.78 20.66
N VAL A 79 -1.65 -7.53 21.13
CA VAL A 79 -2.58 -6.51 20.62
C VAL A 79 -1.79 -5.40 19.94
N PRO A 80 -1.79 -5.31 18.60
CA PRO A 80 -1.12 -4.23 17.90
C PRO A 80 -1.84 -2.90 18.06
N VAL A 81 -1.08 -1.82 18.15
CA VAL A 81 -1.56 -0.44 18.30
C VAL A 81 -0.66 0.54 17.55
N LEU A 82 -1.14 1.76 17.33
CA LEU A 82 -0.32 2.88 16.88
C LEU A 82 0.05 3.76 18.08
N THR A 83 1.35 3.87 18.37
CA THR A 83 1.89 4.76 19.41
C THR A 83 2.49 6.02 18.78
N ASP A 84 2.91 6.97 19.62
CA ASP A 84 3.59 8.20 19.21
C ASP A 84 4.93 8.27 19.95
N LEU A 85 6.02 8.31 19.19
CA LEU A 85 7.37 8.53 19.68
C LEU A 85 7.88 9.86 19.12
N ASP A 86 8.01 10.86 19.99
CA ASP A 86 8.44 12.23 19.63
C ASP A 86 7.67 12.86 18.45
N GLY A 87 6.36 12.60 18.37
CA GLY A 87 5.48 13.11 17.32
C GLY A 87 5.43 12.23 16.07
N VAL A 88 6.19 11.14 16.03
CA VAL A 88 6.21 10.16 14.94
C VAL A 88 5.33 8.97 15.33
N PRO A 89 4.24 8.72 14.58
CA PRO A 89 3.43 7.53 14.77
C PRO A 89 4.20 6.27 14.41
N LEU A 90 4.20 5.28 15.29
CA LEU A 90 4.89 4.01 15.08
C LEU A 90 4.01 2.82 15.49
N PRO A 91 4.06 1.71 14.73
CA PRO A 91 3.40 0.49 15.14
C PRO A 91 4.10 -0.13 16.35
N GLU A 92 3.30 -0.55 17.32
CA GLU A 92 3.72 -1.23 18.55
C GLU A 92 2.83 -2.45 18.78
N ALA A 93 3.38 -3.49 19.41
CA ALA A 93 2.62 -4.64 19.85
C ALA A 93 2.57 -4.66 21.38
N MET A 94 1.37 -4.67 21.95
CA MET A 94 1.15 -4.78 23.38
C MET A 94 0.95 -6.25 23.74
N LEU A 95 1.92 -6.87 24.42
CA LEU A 95 1.72 -8.16 25.06
C LEU A 95 0.89 -7.94 26.32
N ILE A 96 -0.29 -8.53 26.37
CA ILE A 96 -1.18 -8.51 27.52
C ILE A 96 -1.26 -9.92 28.09
N ALA A 97 -0.70 -10.11 29.28
CA ALA A 97 -0.64 -11.40 29.95
C ALA A 97 -0.71 -11.23 31.48
N ASP A 98 -1.52 -12.05 32.15
CA ASP A 98 -1.69 -12.04 33.62
C ASP A 98 -2.03 -10.65 34.22
N GLY A 99 -2.72 -9.80 33.45
CA GLY A 99 -3.08 -8.43 33.85
C GLY A 99 -1.97 -7.38 33.62
N ASP A 100 -0.80 -7.81 33.15
CA ASP A 100 0.30 -6.92 32.79
C ASP A 100 0.26 -6.55 31.30
N ILE A 101 0.63 -5.31 30.99
CA ILE A 101 0.73 -4.77 29.62
C ILE A 101 2.20 -4.45 29.35
N THR A 102 2.80 -5.14 28.38
CA THR A 102 4.20 -4.97 27.99
C THR A 102 4.31 -4.53 26.53
N PRO A 103 4.82 -3.31 26.25
CA PRO A 103 5.08 -2.86 24.88
C PRO A 103 6.34 -3.54 24.34
N VAL A 104 6.25 -4.30 23.25
CA VAL A 104 7.33 -5.17 22.76
C VAL A 104 8.47 -4.36 22.11
N ARG A 105 8.15 -3.44 21.20
CA ARG A 105 9.14 -2.61 20.50
C ARG A 105 9.86 -1.70 21.49
N LEU A 106 9.11 -0.98 22.32
CA LEU A 106 9.70 -0.12 23.35
C LEU A 106 10.58 -0.89 24.34
N SER A 107 10.17 -2.09 24.77
CA SER A 107 11.00 -2.90 25.67
C SER A 107 12.32 -3.29 25.02
N THR A 108 12.28 -3.67 23.74
CA THR A 108 13.48 -4.06 22.99
C THR A 108 14.42 -2.86 22.77
N TYR A 109 13.86 -1.70 22.44
CA TYR A 109 14.59 -0.45 22.33
C TYR A 109 15.29 -0.06 23.65
N ILE A 110 14.60 -0.17 24.80
CA ILE A 110 15.20 0.12 26.11
C ILE A 110 16.30 -0.91 26.45
N ALA A 111 16.09 -2.18 26.10
CA ALA A 111 17.07 -3.24 26.33
C ALA A 111 18.35 -3.01 25.51
N SER A 112 18.24 -2.56 24.25
CA SER A 112 19.40 -2.26 23.40
C SER A 112 20.23 -1.09 23.97
N MET A 113 19.56 -0.03 24.45
CA MET A 113 20.23 1.08 25.13
C MET A 113 21.02 0.65 26.37
N ALA A 114 20.49 -0.32 27.12
CA ALA A 114 21.14 -0.81 28.34
C ALA A 114 22.36 -1.70 28.07
N GLN A 115 22.45 -2.31 26.88
CA GLN A 115 23.55 -3.18 26.47
C GLN A 115 24.68 -2.42 25.74
N GLY A 116 24.39 -1.24 25.16
CA GLY A 116 25.37 -0.38 24.49
C GLY A 116 26.02 0.70 25.37
N ASP A 117 26.78 1.61 24.75
CA ASP A 117 27.41 2.79 25.39
C ASP A 117 26.40 3.93 25.69
N GLY A 118 25.10 3.60 25.80
CA GLY A 118 24.01 4.55 26.04
C GLY A 118 23.39 5.16 24.78
N GLU A 119 23.84 4.75 23.58
CA GLU A 119 23.15 5.02 22.31
C GLU A 119 22.22 3.85 21.97
N ALA A 120 20.98 4.15 21.61
CA ALA A 120 20.02 3.14 21.20
C ALA A 120 20.38 2.61 19.82
N ASP A 121 20.31 1.28 19.65
CA ASP A 121 20.33 0.72 18.31
C ASP A 121 18.99 1.02 17.64
N ALA A 122 18.99 2.00 16.73
CA ALA A 122 17.81 2.37 15.95
C ALA A 122 17.30 1.21 15.06
N ARG A 123 18.09 0.14 14.91
CA ARG A 123 17.76 -1.07 14.13
C ARG A 123 17.23 -2.22 14.98
N ALA A 124 17.12 -2.05 16.30
CA ALA A 124 16.63 -3.11 17.18
C ALA A 124 15.18 -3.45 16.84
N LEU A 125 14.98 -4.60 16.19
CA LEU A 125 13.65 -5.11 15.85
C LEU A 125 12.92 -5.61 17.11
N PRO A 126 11.58 -5.56 17.16
CA PRO A 126 10.83 -5.96 18.35
C PRO A 126 10.90 -7.47 18.61
N GLU A 127 11.36 -7.86 19.80
CA GLU A 127 11.46 -9.27 20.19
C GLU A 127 10.85 -9.53 21.56
N LEU A 128 10.38 -10.76 21.79
CA LEU A 128 9.98 -11.24 23.11
C LEU A 128 10.24 -12.74 23.31
N GLU A 129 10.56 -13.13 24.54
CA GLU A 129 10.49 -14.54 24.94
C GLU A 129 9.08 -14.88 25.41
N PHE A 130 8.46 -15.90 24.81
CA PHE A 130 7.12 -16.34 25.19
C PHE A 130 6.96 -17.85 25.04
N ALA A 131 6.39 -18.51 26.07
CA ALA A 131 6.16 -19.96 26.09
C ALA A 131 7.39 -20.82 25.72
N GLY A 132 8.61 -20.34 26.05
CA GLY A 132 9.88 -21.04 25.77
C GLY A 132 10.39 -20.90 24.34
N ALA A 133 9.81 -20.00 23.54
CA ALA A 133 10.29 -19.61 22.21
C ALA A 133 10.72 -18.13 22.23
N ARG A 134 11.63 -17.76 21.33
CA ARG A 134 11.99 -16.36 21.03
C ARG A 134 11.23 -15.90 19.80
N LEU A 135 10.40 -14.88 19.96
CA LEU A 135 9.50 -14.39 18.92
C LEU A 135 10.01 -13.04 18.42
N GLY A 136 10.18 -12.91 17.10
CA GLY A 136 10.29 -11.63 16.41
C GLY A 136 8.91 -11.11 16.02
N VAL A 137 8.73 -9.79 16.03
CA VAL A 137 7.52 -9.13 15.51
C VAL A 137 7.90 -8.20 14.36
N ALA A 138 7.37 -8.48 13.18
CA ALA A 138 7.57 -7.70 11.96
C ALA A 138 6.25 -7.00 11.58
N PHE A 139 6.32 -5.71 11.25
CA PHE A 139 5.16 -4.92 10.79
C PHE A 139 5.27 -4.56 9.30
N THR A 140 6.46 -4.63 8.73
CA THR A 140 6.76 -4.31 7.33
C THR A 140 7.56 -5.43 6.67
N TYR A 141 7.68 -5.35 5.35
CA TYR A 141 8.58 -6.22 4.58
C TYR A 141 10.05 -5.96 4.93
N ASP A 142 10.44 -4.70 5.11
CA ASP A 142 11.78 -4.35 5.58
C ASP A 142 12.09 -4.98 6.94
N ASP A 143 11.13 -5.05 7.88
CA ASP A 143 11.34 -5.73 9.15
C ASP A 143 11.66 -7.23 8.90
N LEU A 144 11.01 -7.90 7.94
CA LEU A 144 11.29 -9.30 7.57
C LEU A 144 12.68 -9.45 6.93
N ASP A 145 13.03 -8.55 6.01
CA ASP A 145 14.35 -8.51 5.37
C ASP A 145 15.45 -8.31 6.44
N ASP A 146 15.25 -7.39 7.38
CA ASP A 146 16.19 -7.11 8.47
C ASP A 146 16.36 -8.33 9.43
N TYR A 147 15.33 -9.15 9.66
CA TYR A 147 15.47 -10.38 10.45
C TYR A 147 16.45 -11.37 9.79
N ASP A 148 16.47 -11.44 8.45
CA ASP A 148 17.40 -12.29 7.68
C ASP A 148 18.78 -11.64 7.54
N ASP A 149 18.83 -10.41 7.02
CA ASP A 149 20.06 -9.68 6.70
C ASP A 149 20.99 -9.53 7.91
N TYR A 150 20.40 -9.32 9.10
CA TYR A 150 21.15 -9.22 10.36
C TYR A 150 21.18 -10.51 11.17
N GLN A 151 20.66 -11.62 10.63
CA GLN A 151 20.73 -12.98 11.20
C GLN A 151 20.23 -13.03 12.65
N TYR A 152 19.05 -12.46 12.88
CA TYR A 152 18.40 -12.48 14.18
C TYR A 152 18.09 -13.93 14.58
N ASP A 153 18.47 -14.30 15.81
CA ASP A 153 18.26 -15.64 16.36
C ASP A 153 16.84 -15.73 16.98
N VAL A 154 15.82 -15.86 16.11
CA VAL A 154 14.40 -15.98 16.48
C VAL A 154 13.82 -17.31 16.02
N ASP A 155 12.95 -17.91 16.84
CA ASP A 155 12.29 -19.18 16.53
C ASP A 155 11.04 -18.98 15.65
N VAL A 156 10.33 -17.87 15.87
CA VAL A 156 9.05 -17.54 15.23
C VAL A 156 9.02 -16.06 14.92
N ILE A 157 8.63 -15.70 13.70
CA ILE A 157 8.38 -14.31 13.30
C ILE A 157 6.88 -14.13 13.12
N LEU A 158 6.29 -13.22 13.91
CA LEU A 158 4.92 -12.77 13.78
C LEU A 158 4.89 -11.60 12.78
N PHE A 159 4.42 -11.85 11.56
CA PHE A 159 4.23 -10.79 10.57
C PHE A 159 2.83 -10.18 10.72
N LEU A 160 2.77 -8.99 11.29
CA LEU A 160 1.57 -8.21 11.55
C LEU A 160 1.30 -7.28 10.37
N SER A 161 0.61 -7.78 9.34
CA SER A 161 0.39 -6.99 8.13
C SER A 161 -0.42 -5.71 8.42
N GLY A 162 0.23 -4.56 8.23
CA GLY A 162 -0.39 -3.23 8.22
C GLY A 162 -0.74 -2.72 6.81
N TYR A 163 -0.39 -3.49 5.78
CA TYR A 163 -0.49 -3.13 4.36
C TYR A 163 -1.65 -3.89 3.71
N GLY A 164 -2.56 -3.14 3.07
CA GLY A 164 -3.72 -3.70 2.38
C GLY A 164 -3.37 -4.48 1.11
N PHE A 165 -4.34 -5.19 0.58
CA PHE A 165 -4.25 -5.91 -0.69
C PHE A 165 -3.90 -4.96 -1.83
N ALA A 166 -2.94 -5.38 -2.65
CA ALA A 166 -2.46 -4.67 -3.81
C ALA A 166 -2.36 -5.63 -5.02
N THR A 167 -2.84 -5.17 -6.16
CA THR A 167 -2.86 -5.95 -7.41
C THR A 167 -1.48 -6.17 -8.01
N ASP A 168 -0.55 -5.25 -7.74
CA ASP A 168 0.84 -5.26 -8.18
C ASP A 168 1.80 -5.91 -7.18
N ASP A 169 1.31 -6.35 -6.02
CA ASP A 169 2.06 -7.14 -5.04
C ASP A 169 1.24 -8.37 -4.60
N PRO A 170 1.53 -9.55 -5.14
CA PRO A 170 0.89 -10.79 -4.70
C PRO A 170 1.05 -11.06 -3.19
N SER A 171 2.15 -10.65 -2.56
CA SER A 171 2.42 -10.93 -1.14
C SER A 171 1.39 -10.27 -0.22
N SER A 172 0.80 -9.15 -0.64
CA SER A 172 -0.31 -8.48 0.05
C SER A 172 -1.55 -9.36 0.28
N ALA A 173 -1.72 -10.45 -0.48
CA ALA A 173 -2.81 -11.42 -0.32
C ALA A 173 -2.51 -12.57 0.66
N LEU A 174 -1.36 -12.51 1.34
CA LEU A 174 -0.94 -13.42 2.42
C LEU A 174 -1.04 -14.89 2.02
N GLY A 175 -1.75 -15.71 2.80
CA GLY A 175 -1.83 -17.16 2.63
C GLY A 175 -2.34 -17.59 1.25
N SER A 176 -3.15 -16.75 0.59
CA SER A 176 -3.79 -17.08 -0.69
C SER A 176 -2.84 -17.01 -1.89
N SER A 177 -1.67 -16.41 -1.69
CA SER A 177 -0.67 -16.14 -2.73
C SER A 177 0.71 -16.65 -2.37
N LEU A 178 0.82 -17.60 -1.43
CA LEU A 178 2.11 -18.08 -0.92
C LEU A 178 3.07 -18.56 -2.01
N ALA A 179 2.57 -19.14 -3.10
CA ALA A 179 3.41 -19.66 -4.18
C ALA A 179 3.98 -18.54 -5.09
N GLU A 180 3.31 -17.39 -5.12
CA GLU A 180 3.67 -16.22 -5.94
C GLU A 180 4.29 -15.09 -5.11
N GLY A 181 4.13 -15.12 -3.79
CA GLY A 181 4.64 -14.14 -2.84
C GLY A 181 6.00 -14.49 -2.24
N ARG A 182 6.44 -13.67 -1.28
CA ARG A 182 7.78 -13.76 -0.66
C ARG A 182 7.92 -14.75 0.50
N TYR A 183 6.83 -15.05 1.20
CA TYR A 183 6.90 -15.68 2.53
C TYR A 183 7.53 -17.07 2.59
N LEU A 184 7.50 -17.84 1.49
CA LEU A 184 8.21 -19.12 1.43
C LEU A 184 9.73 -18.91 1.47
N ALA A 185 10.24 -17.91 0.73
CA ALA A 185 11.64 -17.56 0.74
C ALA A 185 12.05 -16.96 2.10
N ASP A 186 11.21 -16.11 2.69
CA ASP A 186 11.48 -15.51 4.00
C ASP A 186 11.59 -16.58 5.10
N ALA A 187 10.73 -17.60 5.08
CA ALA A 187 10.78 -18.72 6.03
C ALA A 187 12.07 -19.54 5.89
N GLU A 188 12.48 -19.83 4.64
CA GLU A 188 13.72 -20.57 4.36
C GLU A 188 14.99 -19.78 4.72
N ALA A 189 14.99 -18.46 4.46
CA ALA A 189 16.14 -17.60 4.69
C ALA A 189 16.39 -17.36 6.18
N THR A 190 15.36 -16.98 6.92
CA THR A 190 15.43 -16.75 8.37
C THR A 190 15.60 -18.04 9.17
N GLY A 191 15.15 -19.19 8.65
CA GLY A 191 15.09 -20.45 9.40
C GLY A 191 14.09 -20.42 10.56
N ALA A 192 13.19 -19.43 10.58
CA ALA A 192 12.16 -19.25 11.59
C ALA A 192 10.77 -19.65 11.07
N TRP A 193 9.86 -19.96 11.97
CA TRP A 193 8.45 -20.10 11.61
C TRP A 193 7.87 -18.73 11.24
N ILE A 194 7.19 -18.61 10.11
CA ILE A 194 6.51 -17.36 9.74
C ILE A 194 5.02 -17.48 10.03
N VAL A 195 4.52 -16.61 10.90
CA VAL A 195 3.10 -16.50 11.25
C VAL A 195 2.55 -15.21 10.65
N GLY A 196 1.89 -15.32 9.49
CA GLY A 196 1.25 -14.21 8.81
C GLY A 196 -0.11 -13.90 9.42
N VAL A 197 -0.26 -12.73 10.03
CA VAL A 197 -1.51 -12.27 10.66
C VAL A 197 -2.22 -11.28 9.74
N GLY A 198 -3.25 -11.78 9.06
CA GLY A 198 -4.02 -11.02 8.09
C GLY A 198 -5.23 -10.31 8.70
N PRO A 199 -5.32 -8.98 8.60
CA PRO A 199 -6.56 -8.26 8.88
C PRO A 199 -7.64 -8.61 7.87
N LEU A 200 -8.90 -8.34 8.20
CA LEU A 200 -10.02 -8.55 7.29
C LEU A 200 -10.86 -7.29 7.15
N GLY A 201 -11.38 -7.07 5.96
CA GLY A 201 -12.37 -6.03 5.71
C GLY A 201 -11.71 -4.79 5.15
N CYS A 202 -12.20 -3.61 5.51
CA CYS A 202 -11.72 -2.38 4.91
C CYS A 202 -11.48 -1.34 6.00
N TYR A 203 -10.30 -0.76 5.99
CA TYR A 203 -9.85 0.25 6.95
C TYR A 203 -9.50 1.49 6.15
N GLU A 204 -10.27 2.56 6.39
CA GLU A 204 -10.24 3.76 5.54
C GLU A 204 -10.53 3.39 4.07
N SER A 205 -9.56 3.57 3.18
CA SER A 205 -9.59 3.18 1.77
C SER A 205 -8.96 1.82 1.49
N GLN A 206 -8.14 1.28 2.40
CA GLN A 206 -7.41 0.03 2.20
C GLN A 206 -8.32 -1.17 2.46
N VAL A 207 -8.10 -2.24 1.69
CA VAL A 207 -8.85 -3.49 1.79
C VAL A 207 -7.92 -4.61 2.23
N PHE A 208 -8.34 -5.45 3.16
CA PHE A 208 -7.59 -6.59 3.64
C PHE A 208 -8.37 -7.88 3.42
N CYS A 209 -7.68 -8.89 2.90
CA CYS A 209 -8.29 -10.15 2.47
C CYS A 209 -8.26 -11.26 3.52
N GLY A 210 -7.65 -11.04 4.69
CA GLY A 210 -7.41 -12.10 5.67
C GLY A 210 -6.36 -13.08 5.15
N SER A 211 -6.71 -14.36 5.03
CA SER A 211 -5.80 -15.44 4.65
C SER A 211 -4.56 -15.54 5.54
N SER A 212 -4.76 -15.40 6.85
CA SER A 212 -3.71 -15.65 7.85
C SER A 212 -3.12 -17.04 7.69
N PHE A 213 -1.83 -17.22 7.95
CA PHE A 213 -1.14 -18.49 7.71
C PHE A 213 -0.03 -18.77 8.72
N VAL A 214 0.43 -20.02 8.75
CA VAL A 214 1.59 -20.48 9.51
C VAL A 214 2.48 -21.32 8.61
N LEU A 215 3.70 -20.85 8.33
CA LEU A 215 4.73 -21.55 7.55
C LEU A 215 5.83 -22.09 8.48
N ALA A 216 6.24 -23.31 8.23
CA ALA A 216 7.42 -23.89 8.86
C ALA A 216 8.72 -23.35 8.22
N PRO A 217 9.85 -23.37 8.95
CA PRO A 217 11.16 -22.90 8.45
C PRO A 217 11.66 -23.51 7.14
N TRP A 218 11.14 -24.67 6.76
CA TRP A 218 11.52 -25.38 5.54
C TRP A 218 10.49 -25.24 4.40
N GLY A 219 9.64 -24.20 4.46
CA GLY A 219 8.72 -23.83 3.38
C GLY A 219 7.41 -24.63 3.31
N GLU A 220 7.09 -25.44 4.32
CA GLU A 220 5.82 -26.17 4.36
C GLU A 220 4.72 -25.40 5.11
N LEU A 221 3.52 -25.34 4.53
CA LEU A 221 2.35 -24.68 5.11
C LEU A 221 1.70 -25.56 6.19
N ALA A 222 1.73 -25.11 7.44
CA ALA A 222 1.14 -25.81 8.57
C ALA A 222 -0.35 -25.50 8.74
N ALA A 223 -0.74 -24.24 8.54
CA ALA A 223 -2.12 -23.80 8.71
C ALA A 223 -2.44 -22.57 7.86
N GLN A 224 -3.70 -22.43 7.44
CA GLN A 224 -4.18 -21.27 6.69
C GLN A 224 -5.66 -20.99 7.03
N ALA A 225 -6.01 -19.71 7.18
CA ALA A 225 -7.36 -19.22 7.34
C ALA A 225 -8.03 -18.96 5.97
N PRO A 226 -9.35 -19.06 5.85
CA PRO A 226 -10.04 -18.73 4.60
C PRO A 226 -9.81 -17.27 4.20
N SER A 227 -9.76 -17.01 2.89
CA SER A 227 -9.74 -15.65 2.36
C SER A 227 -11.12 -15.00 2.46
N LEU A 228 -11.18 -13.70 2.75
CA LEU A 228 -12.40 -12.87 2.77
C LEU A 228 -13.47 -13.29 3.79
N GLU A 229 -13.10 -14.07 4.81
CA GLU A 229 -13.99 -14.57 5.87
C GLU A 229 -13.37 -14.40 7.25
N GLU A 230 -14.19 -14.18 8.29
CA GLU A 230 -13.68 -14.17 9.67
C GLU A 230 -13.32 -15.58 10.13
N ALA A 231 -12.19 -15.70 10.83
CA ALA A 231 -11.70 -16.98 11.33
C ALA A 231 -10.88 -16.83 12.61
N LEU A 232 -10.91 -17.87 13.44
CA LEU A 232 -9.96 -18.05 14.53
C LEU A 232 -9.09 -19.26 14.18
N LEU A 233 -7.90 -19.01 13.64
CA LEU A 233 -6.95 -20.04 13.26
C LEU A 233 -6.14 -20.45 14.48
N VAL A 234 -6.01 -21.74 14.78
CA VAL A 234 -5.20 -22.25 15.90
C VAL A 234 -4.25 -23.30 15.38
N CYS A 235 -2.95 -23.12 15.63
CA CYS A 235 -1.89 -24.00 15.14
C CYS A 235 -0.86 -24.26 16.24
N ASP A 236 -0.35 -25.50 16.31
CA ASP A 236 0.82 -25.81 17.10
C ASP A 236 2.07 -25.41 16.32
N VAL A 237 2.96 -24.67 16.97
CA VAL A 237 4.28 -24.25 16.47
C VAL A 237 5.33 -24.82 17.41
N ASP A 238 6.23 -25.63 16.88
CA ASP A 238 7.34 -26.22 17.63
C ASP A 238 8.66 -25.65 17.11
N PRO A 239 9.29 -24.72 17.86
CA PRO A 239 10.62 -24.18 17.54
C PRO A 239 11.69 -25.25 17.32
N SER A 240 11.55 -26.40 17.96
CA SER A 240 12.53 -27.49 17.89
C SER A 240 12.23 -28.51 16.79
N ALA A 241 11.12 -28.33 16.05
CA ALA A 241 10.75 -29.26 15.00
C ALA A 241 11.76 -29.20 13.83
N GLU A 242 12.08 -30.37 13.31
CA GLU A 242 12.78 -30.54 12.05
C GLU A 242 11.83 -31.20 11.06
N GLY A 243 11.79 -30.69 9.82
CA GLY A 243 10.85 -31.15 8.81
C GLY A 243 11.04 -32.60 8.35
N PRO A 244 10.04 -33.16 7.63
CA PRO A 244 8.80 -32.50 7.19
C PRO A 244 7.70 -32.50 8.26
N LEU A 245 6.69 -31.65 8.07
CA LEU A 245 5.45 -31.67 8.84
C LEU A 245 4.72 -33.01 8.66
N ALA A 246 3.99 -33.42 9.68
CA ALA A 246 3.20 -34.65 9.62
C ALA A 246 2.05 -34.55 8.61
N GLU A 247 1.41 -33.39 8.53
CA GLU A 247 0.25 -33.12 7.68
C GLU A 247 0.34 -31.70 7.08
N PRO A 248 1.22 -31.45 6.10
CA PRO A 248 1.30 -30.14 5.46
C PRO A 248 0.07 -29.86 4.58
N LEU A 249 -0.37 -28.61 4.58
CA LEU A 249 -1.37 -28.11 3.65
C LEU A 249 -0.74 -27.81 2.30
N THR A 250 -1.52 -27.97 1.23
CA THR A 250 -1.15 -27.48 -0.10
C THR A 250 -1.61 -26.03 -0.22
N PRO A 251 -0.71 -25.07 -0.54
CA PRO A 251 -1.12 -23.70 -0.79
C PRO A 251 -2.22 -23.60 -1.86
N GLU A 252 -3.10 -22.62 -1.69
CA GLU A 252 -4.14 -22.32 -2.68
C GLU A 252 -3.51 -21.84 -4.00
N VAL A 253 -4.20 -22.07 -5.12
CA VAL A 253 -3.78 -21.51 -6.41
C VAL A 253 -4.24 -20.06 -6.47
N TYR A 254 -3.30 -19.13 -6.58
CA TYR A 254 -3.60 -17.71 -6.66
C TYR A 254 -4.17 -17.34 -8.05
N ASP A 255 -5.40 -16.84 -8.06
CA ASP A 255 -6.03 -16.23 -9.24
C ASP A 255 -6.16 -14.73 -8.95
N ALA A 256 -5.19 -13.94 -9.44
CA ALA A 256 -5.09 -12.52 -9.14
C ALA A 256 -6.39 -11.76 -9.49
N PRO A 257 -6.98 -11.87 -10.70
CA PRO A 257 -8.26 -11.25 -11.00
C PRO A 257 -9.38 -11.62 -10.02
N LEU A 258 -9.46 -12.89 -9.60
CA LEU A 258 -10.48 -13.34 -8.65
C LEU A 258 -10.25 -12.77 -7.24
N ALA A 259 -8.99 -12.74 -6.78
CA ALA A 259 -8.61 -12.11 -5.52
C ALA A 259 -8.94 -10.62 -5.53
N THR A 260 -8.60 -9.90 -6.61
CA THR A 260 -8.96 -8.49 -6.80
C THR A 260 -10.47 -8.26 -6.77
N TRP A 261 -11.25 -9.10 -7.45
CA TRP A 261 -12.71 -8.97 -7.42
C TRP A 261 -13.26 -9.16 -6.00
N GLY A 262 -12.77 -10.16 -5.28
CA GLY A 262 -13.15 -10.42 -3.89
C GLY A 262 -12.78 -9.28 -2.95
N ALA A 263 -11.58 -8.73 -3.08
CA ALA A 263 -11.14 -7.54 -2.35
C ALA A 263 -12.08 -6.35 -2.63
N LEU A 264 -12.35 -6.04 -3.90
CA LEU A 264 -13.26 -4.93 -4.25
C LEU A 264 -14.68 -5.13 -3.71
N VAL A 265 -15.20 -6.35 -3.71
CA VAL A 265 -16.53 -6.68 -3.14
C VAL A 265 -16.55 -6.40 -1.64
N SER A 266 -15.54 -6.90 -0.90
CA SER A 266 -15.40 -6.69 0.54
C SER A 266 -15.21 -5.20 0.88
N GLY A 267 -14.30 -4.54 0.15
CA GLY A 267 -14.00 -3.12 0.27
C GLY A 267 -15.21 -2.23 0.04
N LEU A 268 -15.95 -2.46 -1.04
CA LEU A 268 -17.14 -1.69 -1.37
C LEU A 268 -18.25 -1.87 -0.33
N SER A 269 -18.48 -3.11 0.13
CA SER A 269 -19.46 -3.38 1.17
C SER A 269 -19.11 -2.62 2.46
N GLY A 270 -17.87 -2.74 2.93
CA GLY A 270 -17.41 -2.06 4.14
C GLY A 270 -17.43 -0.53 4.01
N ALA A 271 -17.04 0.02 2.86
CA ALA A 271 -17.07 1.46 2.61
C ALA A 271 -18.49 2.04 2.66
N ILE A 272 -19.48 1.33 2.13
CA ILE A 272 -20.89 1.75 2.14
C ILE A 272 -21.49 1.69 3.55
N GLU A 273 -21.17 0.63 4.30
CA GLU A 273 -21.59 0.52 5.69
C GLU A 273 -21.02 1.68 6.54
N ARG A 274 -19.72 1.97 6.39
CA ARG A 274 -19.07 3.06 7.12
C ARG A 274 -19.51 4.44 6.68
N SER A 275 -19.96 4.62 5.45
CA SER A 275 -20.59 5.88 5.02
C SER A 275 -22.01 6.07 5.58
N GLY A 276 -22.52 5.10 6.35
CA GLY A 276 -23.88 5.12 6.91
C GLY A 276 -24.96 5.06 5.83
N SER A 277 -24.65 4.49 4.67
CA SER A 277 -25.56 4.42 3.52
C SER A 277 -26.19 3.04 3.39
N ASP A 278 -27.47 3.00 3.03
CA ASP A 278 -28.23 1.74 2.95
C ASP A 278 -28.07 1.02 1.61
N GLY A 279 -27.40 1.65 0.63
CA GLY A 279 -27.20 1.10 -0.71
C GLY A 279 -26.27 1.94 -1.57
N ALA A 280 -26.20 1.62 -2.86
CA ALA A 280 -25.39 2.31 -3.86
C ALA A 280 -26.24 2.90 -4.99
N CYS A 281 -25.81 4.05 -5.50
CA CYS A 281 -26.32 4.67 -6.72
C CYS A 281 -25.24 4.68 -7.79
N VAL A 282 -25.52 4.08 -8.95
CA VAL A 282 -24.59 4.00 -10.09
C VAL A 282 -25.16 4.70 -11.31
N LEU A 283 -24.29 5.40 -12.04
CA LEU A 283 -24.61 5.93 -13.37
C LEU A 283 -24.29 4.86 -14.41
N LEU A 284 -25.26 4.50 -15.25
CA LEU A 284 -25.08 3.58 -16.38
C LEU A 284 -25.10 4.38 -17.69
N ASP A 285 -23.91 4.70 -18.20
CA ASP A 285 -23.71 5.36 -19.51
C ASP A 285 -23.40 4.36 -20.64
N GLY A 286 -23.22 3.08 -20.30
CA GLY A 286 -22.92 1.99 -21.21
C GLY A 286 -21.42 1.79 -21.50
N SER A 287 -20.54 2.56 -20.85
CA SER A 287 -19.10 2.28 -20.82
C SER A 287 -18.79 0.99 -20.05
N LEU A 288 -17.64 0.38 -20.33
CA LEU A 288 -17.22 -0.84 -19.65
C LEU A 288 -17.13 -0.64 -18.13
N SER A 289 -16.47 0.44 -17.69
CA SER A 289 -16.25 0.75 -16.27
C SER A 289 -17.56 0.98 -15.53
N SER A 290 -18.54 1.67 -16.13
CA SER A 290 -19.85 1.89 -15.47
C SER A 290 -20.64 0.60 -15.28
N LEU A 291 -20.61 -0.29 -16.26
CA LEU A 291 -21.25 -1.60 -16.16
C LEU A 291 -20.53 -2.53 -15.17
N LEU A 292 -19.20 -2.45 -15.10
CA LEU A 292 -18.39 -3.19 -14.12
C LEU A 292 -18.72 -2.73 -12.70
N VAL A 293 -18.76 -1.42 -12.44
CA VAL A 293 -19.11 -0.87 -11.11
C VAL A 293 -20.52 -1.26 -10.68
N ALA A 294 -21.50 -1.25 -11.59
CA ALA A 294 -22.84 -1.73 -11.28
C ALA A 294 -22.88 -3.23 -10.96
N THR A 295 -22.06 -4.02 -11.65
CA THR A 295 -21.89 -5.44 -11.36
C THR A 295 -21.25 -5.65 -9.99
N LEU A 296 -20.17 -4.94 -9.69
CA LEU A 296 -19.49 -4.98 -8.40
C LEU A 296 -20.42 -4.59 -7.25
N ALA A 297 -21.18 -3.50 -7.40
CA ALA A 297 -22.16 -3.07 -6.40
C ALA A 297 -23.27 -4.10 -6.19
N THR A 298 -23.68 -4.80 -7.25
CA THR A 298 -24.69 -5.87 -7.17
C THR A 298 -24.16 -7.09 -6.44
N ASP A 299 -22.90 -7.46 -6.67
CA ASP A 299 -22.26 -8.58 -5.97
C ASP A 299 -22.00 -8.25 -4.49
N ALA A 300 -21.62 -7.01 -4.17
CA ALA A 300 -21.36 -6.56 -2.80
C ALA A 300 -22.62 -6.39 -1.95
N LEU A 301 -23.71 -5.85 -2.52
CA LEU A 301 -24.89 -5.43 -1.73
C LEU A 301 -26.14 -6.25 -2.03
N GLY A 302 -26.13 -6.99 -3.13
CA GLY A 302 -27.34 -7.54 -3.75
C GLY A 302 -28.12 -6.50 -4.58
N PRO A 303 -28.88 -6.95 -5.59
CA PRO A 303 -29.52 -6.06 -6.57
C PRO A 303 -30.62 -5.15 -5.98
N THR A 304 -31.17 -5.49 -4.81
CA THR A 304 -32.21 -4.68 -4.15
C THR A 304 -31.67 -3.42 -3.49
N ARG A 305 -30.37 -3.35 -3.23
CA ARG A 305 -29.68 -2.21 -2.61
C ARG A 305 -28.90 -1.38 -3.63
N VAL A 306 -29.06 -1.67 -4.93
CA VAL A 306 -28.41 -0.95 -6.03
C VAL A 306 -29.44 -0.20 -6.84
N HIS A 307 -29.28 1.11 -6.92
CA HIS A 307 -30.09 2.02 -7.72
C HIS A 307 -29.30 2.47 -8.95
N ALA A 308 -29.90 2.40 -10.12
CA ALA A 308 -29.24 2.77 -11.37
C ALA A 308 -29.90 3.99 -12.01
N LEU A 309 -29.08 4.95 -12.42
CA LEU A 309 -29.47 6.00 -13.35
C LEU A 309 -28.95 5.64 -14.74
N VAL A 310 -29.82 5.28 -15.66
CA VAL A 310 -29.46 5.04 -17.06
C VAL A 310 -29.46 6.37 -17.81
N ALA A 311 -28.27 6.84 -18.20
CA ALA A 311 -28.08 8.05 -19.00
C ALA A 311 -27.02 7.81 -20.08
N ALA A 312 -27.40 7.00 -21.07
CA ALA A 312 -26.57 6.60 -22.19
C ALA A 312 -27.09 7.19 -23.50
N GLY A 313 -26.17 7.55 -24.40
CA GLY A 313 -26.49 7.88 -25.79
C GLY A 313 -27.12 6.70 -26.54
N GLU A 314 -27.73 6.95 -27.70
CA GLU A 314 -28.50 5.94 -28.44
C GLU A 314 -27.71 4.65 -28.72
N ALA A 315 -26.42 4.76 -29.07
CA ALA A 315 -25.55 3.63 -29.34
C ALA A 315 -25.25 2.76 -28.10
N SER A 316 -25.07 3.37 -26.93
CA SER A 316 -24.66 2.67 -25.69
C SER A 316 -25.83 2.32 -24.76
N ARG A 317 -27.04 2.86 -25.02
CA ARG A 317 -28.25 2.61 -24.23
C ARG A 317 -28.66 1.13 -24.23
N SER A 318 -28.46 0.42 -25.34
CA SER A 318 -28.74 -1.02 -25.39
C SER A 318 -27.87 -1.82 -24.42
N ALA A 319 -26.60 -1.44 -24.25
CA ALA A 319 -25.69 -2.10 -23.32
C ALA A 319 -26.13 -1.89 -21.87
N ALA A 320 -26.42 -0.64 -21.49
CA ALA A 320 -26.93 -0.29 -20.16
C ALA A 320 -28.22 -1.05 -19.81
N GLU A 321 -29.20 -1.08 -20.72
CA GLU A 321 -30.46 -1.80 -20.50
C GLU A 321 -30.29 -3.32 -20.43
N GLN A 322 -29.33 -3.88 -21.17
CA GLN A 322 -29.00 -5.30 -21.07
C GLN A 322 -28.40 -5.63 -19.70
N SER A 323 -27.47 -4.81 -19.20
CA SER A 323 -26.88 -4.98 -17.87
C SER A 323 -27.92 -4.86 -16.76
N VAL A 324 -28.83 -3.87 -16.82
CA VAL A 324 -29.94 -3.73 -15.87
C VAL A 324 -30.75 -5.03 -15.75
N ARG A 325 -31.09 -5.65 -16.89
CA ARG A 325 -31.82 -6.93 -16.91
C ARG A 325 -30.98 -8.09 -16.39
N ALA A 326 -29.70 -8.16 -16.78
CA ALA A 326 -28.80 -9.25 -16.40
C ALA A 326 -28.51 -9.24 -14.88
N LEU A 327 -28.32 -8.04 -14.31
CA LEU A 327 -28.14 -7.80 -12.87
C LEU A 327 -29.44 -7.92 -12.07
N ARG A 328 -30.60 -8.02 -12.74
CA ARG A 328 -31.93 -8.14 -12.13
C ARG A 328 -32.24 -6.97 -11.19
N LEU A 329 -31.85 -5.76 -11.58
CA LEU A 329 -32.20 -4.56 -10.81
C LEU A 329 -33.73 -4.36 -10.83
N PRO A 330 -34.36 -4.12 -9.67
CA PRO A 330 -35.81 -3.88 -9.62
C PRO A 330 -36.20 -2.66 -10.47
N ASP A 331 -37.36 -2.70 -11.15
CA ASP A 331 -37.82 -1.56 -11.97
C ASP A 331 -37.91 -0.25 -11.18
N GLY A 332 -38.33 -0.32 -9.90
CA GLY A 332 -38.39 0.84 -9.00
C GLY A 332 -37.03 1.40 -8.57
N ALA A 333 -35.94 0.67 -8.82
CA ALA A 333 -34.57 1.09 -8.54
C ALA A 333 -33.87 1.68 -9.77
N VAL A 334 -34.53 1.70 -10.95
CA VAL A 334 -33.94 2.16 -12.21
C VAL A 334 -34.62 3.43 -12.69
N THR A 335 -33.86 4.53 -12.74
CA THR A 335 -34.29 5.81 -13.32
C THR A 335 -33.67 5.99 -14.70
N ARG A 336 -34.42 6.50 -15.67
CA ARG A 336 -33.94 6.73 -17.04
C ARG A 336 -33.95 8.21 -17.36
N LEU A 337 -32.84 8.70 -17.91
CA LEU A 337 -32.69 10.08 -18.35
C LEU A 337 -32.66 10.12 -19.88
N ASP A 338 -33.67 10.76 -20.47
CA ASP A 338 -33.75 10.93 -21.92
C ASP A 338 -33.05 12.23 -22.36
N SER A 339 -32.22 12.10 -23.41
CA SER A 339 -31.58 13.19 -24.15
C SER A 339 -31.04 14.35 -23.28
N PRO A 340 -30.14 14.11 -22.32
CA PRO A 340 -29.53 15.20 -21.56
C PRO A 340 -28.63 16.03 -22.50
N GLY A 341 -28.79 17.36 -22.50
CA GLY A 341 -27.86 18.29 -23.15
C GLY A 341 -27.69 18.11 -24.67
N GLU A 342 -28.77 18.03 -25.46
CA GLU A 342 -28.72 17.83 -26.92
C GLU A 342 -27.58 18.61 -27.63
N GLY A 343 -26.64 17.87 -28.24
CA GLY A 343 -25.50 18.42 -29.00
C GLY A 343 -24.27 18.77 -28.16
N ASP A 344 -24.33 18.67 -26.84
CA ASP A 344 -23.23 18.96 -25.90
C ASP A 344 -23.01 17.78 -24.95
N ALA A 345 -21.99 16.97 -25.25
CA ALA A 345 -21.65 15.79 -24.46
C ALA A 345 -21.22 16.12 -23.03
N GLN A 346 -20.62 17.30 -22.78
CA GLN A 346 -20.20 17.68 -21.44
C GLN A 346 -21.41 18.07 -20.60
N LEU A 347 -22.30 18.92 -21.14
CA LEU A 347 -23.56 19.27 -20.49
C LEU A 347 -24.42 18.03 -20.21
N ALA A 348 -24.46 17.08 -21.15
CA ALA A 348 -25.15 15.82 -20.99
C ALA A 348 -24.67 15.04 -19.75
N ARG A 349 -23.35 14.93 -19.59
CA ARG A 349 -22.71 14.27 -18.44
C ARG A 349 -22.95 15.04 -17.14
N ASP A 350 -22.81 16.37 -17.14
CA ASP A 350 -23.02 17.19 -15.96
C ASP A 350 -24.46 17.07 -15.44
N ILE A 351 -25.46 17.06 -16.34
CA ILE A 351 -26.86 16.83 -15.97
C ILE A 351 -27.05 15.42 -15.38
N ALA A 352 -26.43 14.39 -15.97
CA ALA A 352 -26.50 13.03 -15.45
C ALA A 352 -25.92 12.92 -14.04
N GLN A 353 -24.79 13.59 -13.77
CA GLN A 353 -24.17 13.63 -12.44
C GLN A 353 -25.06 14.37 -11.42
N VAL A 354 -25.65 15.51 -11.78
CA VAL A 354 -26.63 16.20 -10.91
C VAL A 354 -27.83 15.29 -10.59
N ARG A 355 -28.32 14.53 -11.56
CA ARG A 355 -29.42 13.56 -11.35
C ARG A 355 -29.00 12.36 -10.52
N LEU A 356 -27.76 11.89 -10.65
CA LEU A 356 -27.22 10.82 -9.80
C LEU A 356 -27.17 11.29 -8.34
N SER A 357 -26.71 12.51 -8.09
CA SER A 357 -26.69 13.11 -6.75
C SER A 357 -28.09 13.24 -6.16
N GLU A 358 -29.06 13.66 -6.97
CA GLU A 358 -30.46 13.72 -6.56
C GLU A 358 -31.01 12.34 -6.18
N LEU A 359 -30.77 11.32 -7.01
CA LEU A 359 -31.22 9.95 -6.78
C LEU A 359 -30.61 9.38 -5.49
N ALA A 360 -29.29 9.50 -5.32
CA ALA A 360 -28.56 9.06 -4.14
C ALA A 360 -29.13 9.64 -2.84
N ARG A 361 -29.45 10.94 -2.84
CA ARG A 361 -30.07 11.60 -1.68
C ARG A 361 -31.49 11.10 -1.41
N GLN A 362 -32.28 10.82 -2.45
CA GLN A 362 -33.66 10.33 -2.30
C GLN A 362 -33.70 8.90 -1.74
N THR A 363 -32.71 8.08 -2.09
CA THR A 363 -32.64 6.67 -1.70
C THR A 363 -31.77 6.41 -0.47
N GLY A 364 -31.07 7.41 0.05
CA GLY A 364 -30.12 7.24 1.16
C GLY A 364 -28.91 6.38 0.78
N SER A 365 -28.52 6.44 -0.50
CA SER A 365 -27.47 5.60 -1.07
C SER A 365 -26.18 6.39 -1.33
N LEU A 366 -25.05 5.70 -1.37
CA LEU A 366 -23.76 6.27 -1.77
C LEU A 366 -23.67 6.36 -3.30
N ALA A 367 -23.41 7.54 -3.84
CA ALA A 367 -23.15 7.70 -5.27
C ALA A 367 -21.75 7.17 -5.61
N LEU A 368 -21.70 6.18 -6.50
CA LEU A 368 -20.46 5.58 -7.00
C LEU A 368 -20.09 6.18 -8.36
N GLY A 369 -18.81 6.48 -8.54
CA GLY A 369 -18.22 6.79 -9.83
C GLY A 369 -17.68 5.56 -10.54
N SER A 370 -17.30 5.72 -11.79
CA SER A 370 -16.77 4.67 -12.65
C SER A 370 -15.45 5.05 -13.33
N ASP A 371 -14.76 6.05 -12.81
CA ASP A 371 -13.44 6.42 -13.33
C ASP A 371 -12.43 5.37 -12.85
N ASP A 372 -11.69 4.79 -13.79
CA ASP A 372 -10.54 3.92 -13.51
C ASP A 372 -9.26 4.75 -13.28
N LYS A 373 -8.19 4.12 -12.76
CA LYS A 373 -6.92 4.79 -12.44
C LYS A 373 -6.32 5.50 -13.65
N THR A 374 -6.40 4.89 -14.84
CA THR A 374 -5.98 5.49 -16.11
C THR A 374 -6.77 6.76 -16.44
N THR A 375 -8.09 6.74 -16.22
CA THR A 375 -8.98 7.89 -16.40
C THR A 375 -8.64 9.01 -15.43
N LEU A 376 -8.44 8.67 -14.15
CA LEU A 376 -8.05 9.63 -13.10
C LEU A 376 -6.65 10.21 -13.36
N ALA A 377 -5.75 9.41 -13.93
CA ALA A 377 -4.40 9.80 -14.27
C ALA A 377 -4.35 10.73 -15.48
N LEU A 378 -5.09 10.46 -16.56
CA LEU A 378 -4.84 11.12 -17.86
C LEU A 378 -5.99 11.96 -18.39
N GLU A 379 -7.23 11.66 -18.00
CA GLU A 379 -8.38 12.33 -18.58
C GLU A 379 -8.78 13.58 -17.78
N PRO A 380 -9.14 14.68 -18.46
CA PRO A 380 -9.58 15.90 -17.78
C PRO A 380 -10.84 15.64 -16.93
N PRO A 381 -11.01 16.32 -15.79
CA PRO A 381 -12.17 16.16 -14.94
C PRO A 381 -13.45 16.52 -15.66
N LEU A 382 -14.49 15.74 -15.37
CA LEU A 382 -15.86 16.17 -15.63
C LEU A 382 -16.15 17.45 -14.84
N GLY A 383 -16.94 18.36 -15.41
CA GLY A 383 -17.29 19.62 -14.76
C GLY A 383 -18.00 19.40 -13.41
N VAL A 384 -18.98 18.49 -13.38
CA VAL A 384 -19.69 18.08 -12.16
C VAL A 384 -19.52 16.59 -11.93
N THR A 385 -19.23 16.17 -10.70
CA THR A 385 -19.28 14.76 -10.28
C THR A 385 -20.11 14.61 -9.02
N ALA A 386 -20.94 13.56 -8.99
CA ALA A 386 -21.69 13.15 -7.81
C ALA A 386 -21.00 12.03 -7.04
N ALA A 387 -19.98 11.41 -7.63
CA ALA A 387 -19.27 10.29 -7.04
C ALA A 387 -18.66 10.68 -5.68
N ARG A 388 -18.96 9.87 -4.67
CA ARG A 388 -18.30 9.95 -3.35
C ARG A 388 -17.20 8.91 -3.21
N LEU A 389 -17.34 7.80 -3.93
CA LEU A 389 -16.38 6.71 -4.01
C LEU A 389 -16.22 6.28 -5.47
N GLN A 390 -14.98 5.98 -5.87
CA GLN A 390 -14.58 5.40 -7.15
C GLN A 390 -14.09 3.98 -6.87
N PRO A 391 -14.95 2.95 -6.91
CA PRO A 391 -14.58 1.61 -6.47
C PRO A 391 -13.44 0.99 -7.29
N VAL A 392 -13.31 1.39 -8.55
CA VAL A 392 -12.25 0.93 -9.48
C VAL A 392 -11.22 2.02 -9.75
N GLY A 393 -11.23 3.12 -8.97
CA GLY A 393 -10.37 4.27 -9.19
C GLY A 393 -8.88 4.01 -8.98
N ASP A 394 -8.53 2.90 -8.34
CA ASP A 394 -7.16 2.46 -8.15
C ASP A 394 -6.79 1.23 -8.99
N LEU A 395 -7.58 0.92 -10.02
CA LEU A 395 -7.27 -0.11 -11.03
C LEU A 395 -6.98 0.52 -12.38
N TYR A 396 -5.97 0.03 -13.08
CA TYR A 396 -5.71 0.45 -14.44
C TYR A 396 -6.82 -0.05 -15.39
N ARG A 397 -6.95 0.61 -16.54
CA ARG A 397 -7.99 0.28 -17.52
C ARG A 397 -7.80 -1.14 -18.08
N SER A 398 -6.56 -1.61 -18.21
CA SER A 398 -6.25 -3.02 -18.49
C SER A 398 -6.86 -3.97 -17.46
N ASP A 399 -6.77 -3.64 -16.17
CA ASP A 399 -7.30 -4.47 -15.07
C ASP A 399 -8.83 -4.47 -15.09
N VAL A 400 -9.45 -3.32 -15.37
CA VAL A 400 -10.91 -3.21 -15.56
C VAL A 400 -11.40 -4.14 -16.68
N VAL A 401 -10.66 -4.22 -17.80
CA VAL A 401 -10.96 -5.14 -18.90
C VAL A 401 -10.81 -6.60 -18.45
N ALA A 402 -9.70 -6.93 -17.77
CA ALA A 402 -9.44 -8.27 -17.25
C ALA A 402 -10.53 -8.73 -16.27
N LEU A 403 -10.92 -7.88 -15.32
CA LEU A 403 -11.98 -8.15 -14.35
C LEU A 403 -13.35 -8.29 -15.01
N ALA A 404 -13.65 -7.46 -16.02
CA ALA A 404 -14.90 -7.61 -16.76
C ALA A 404 -14.98 -8.96 -17.51
N HIS A 405 -13.86 -9.41 -18.08
CA HIS A 405 -13.77 -10.74 -18.69
C HIS A 405 -13.93 -11.86 -17.65
N LEU A 406 -13.15 -11.82 -16.58
CA LEU A 406 -13.24 -12.78 -15.47
C LEU A 406 -14.68 -12.86 -14.97
N ARG A 407 -15.29 -11.73 -14.63
CA ARG A 407 -16.62 -11.69 -14.03
C ARG A 407 -17.69 -12.28 -14.95
N ASN A 408 -17.53 -12.11 -16.27
CA ASN A 408 -18.41 -12.72 -17.27
C ASN A 408 -18.25 -14.24 -17.40
N THR A 409 -17.13 -14.84 -16.95
CA THR A 409 -16.99 -16.30 -16.87
C THR A 409 -17.89 -16.92 -15.80
N ILE A 410 -18.18 -16.17 -14.73
CA ILE A 410 -19.06 -16.58 -13.62
C ILE A 410 -20.52 -16.38 -14.02
N SER A 411 -20.86 -15.17 -14.50
CA SER A 411 -22.19 -14.87 -15.06
C SER A 411 -22.07 -13.75 -16.10
N PRO A 412 -22.56 -13.94 -17.34
CA PRO A 412 -22.37 -13.00 -18.43
C PRO A 412 -23.31 -11.79 -18.30
N VAL A 413 -22.94 -10.85 -17.44
CA VAL A 413 -23.72 -9.64 -17.12
C VAL A 413 -23.30 -8.43 -17.93
N ILE A 414 -22.02 -8.38 -18.37
CA ILE A 414 -21.47 -7.28 -19.18
C ILE A 414 -21.56 -7.65 -20.66
N PRO A 415 -22.28 -6.88 -21.50
CA PRO A 415 -22.47 -7.20 -22.91
C PRO A 415 -21.22 -6.96 -23.76
N ALA A 416 -21.04 -7.76 -24.81
CA ALA A 416 -19.91 -7.66 -25.75
C ALA A 416 -19.76 -6.27 -26.40
N SER A 417 -20.86 -5.53 -26.57
CA SER A 417 -20.83 -4.16 -27.10
C SER A 417 -20.10 -3.17 -26.20
N ALA A 418 -20.04 -3.42 -24.89
CA ALA A 418 -19.28 -2.58 -23.95
C ALA A 418 -17.78 -2.75 -24.15
N PHE A 419 -17.31 -3.98 -24.37
CA PHE A 419 -15.91 -4.27 -24.72
C PHE A 419 -15.53 -3.66 -26.07
N ALA A 420 -16.40 -3.78 -27.08
CA ALA A 420 -16.18 -3.17 -28.39
C ALA A 420 -16.15 -1.63 -28.35
N GLY A 421 -16.68 -1.03 -27.29
CA GLY A 421 -16.65 0.41 -27.03
C GLY A 421 -15.46 0.89 -26.19
N LEU A 422 -14.49 0.02 -25.88
CA LEU A 422 -13.27 0.40 -25.15
C LEU A 422 -12.56 1.52 -25.90
N ALA A 423 -12.18 2.57 -25.16
CA ALA A 423 -11.42 3.69 -25.68
C ALA A 423 -10.04 3.72 -25.01
N ALA A 424 -9.02 4.06 -25.80
CA ALA A 424 -7.70 4.38 -25.27
C ALA A 424 -7.64 5.87 -24.87
N PRO A 425 -6.77 6.25 -23.92
CA PRO A 425 -6.50 7.65 -23.59
C PRO A 425 -6.06 8.46 -24.82
N ASP A 426 -6.45 9.73 -24.86
CA ASP A 426 -6.10 10.65 -25.94
C ASP A 426 -4.71 11.28 -25.68
N VAL A 427 -3.66 10.54 -26.08
CA VAL A 427 -2.26 10.97 -26.01
C VAL A 427 -1.67 11.06 -27.41
N GLU A 428 -1.00 12.17 -27.72
CA GLU A 428 -0.39 12.41 -29.02
C GLU A 428 0.66 11.33 -29.35
N GLY A 429 0.62 10.79 -30.57
CA GLY A 429 1.54 9.74 -31.04
C GLY A 429 1.19 8.31 -30.59
N LEU A 430 0.22 8.13 -29.69
CA LEU A 430 -0.16 6.82 -29.15
C LEU A 430 -0.80 5.92 -30.22
N ALA A 431 -1.67 6.47 -31.05
CA ALA A 431 -2.40 5.73 -32.08
C ALA A 431 -1.48 5.27 -33.23
N GLU A 432 -0.45 6.04 -33.52
CA GLU A 432 0.58 5.72 -34.52
C GLU A 432 1.53 4.63 -34.01
N ALA A 433 1.90 4.69 -32.73
CA ALA A 433 2.81 3.72 -32.12
C ALA A 433 2.14 2.34 -31.90
N PHE A 434 0.87 2.34 -31.49
CA PHE A 434 0.13 1.11 -31.15
C PHE A 434 -1.19 1.04 -31.94
N PRO A 435 -1.31 0.19 -32.97
CA PRO A 435 -2.50 0.16 -33.83
C PRO A 435 -3.79 -0.30 -33.13
N SER A 436 -3.71 -1.28 -32.23
CA SER A 436 -4.86 -1.82 -31.47
C SER A 436 -5.20 -0.96 -30.27
N VAL A 437 -6.47 -0.90 -29.87
CA VAL A 437 -6.90 -0.18 -28.66
C VAL A 437 -6.32 -0.82 -27.41
N GLU A 438 -6.29 -2.16 -27.36
CA GLU A 438 -5.77 -2.95 -26.24
C GLU A 438 -4.30 -2.64 -26.00
N GLY A 439 -3.45 -2.74 -27.04
CA GLY A 439 -2.03 -2.39 -26.94
C GLY A 439 -1.76 -0.92 -26.57
N ARG A 440 -2.67 0.01 -26.88
CA ARG A 440 -2.55 1.41 -26.41
C ARG A 440 -2.82 1.52 -24.91
N VAL A 441 -3.85 0.85 -24.42
CA VAL A 441 -4.21 0.81 -23.00
C VAL A 441 -3.09 0.15 -22.20
N GLU A 442 -2.65 -1.04 -22.63
CA GLU A 442 -1.56 -1.78 -21.98
C GLU A 442 -0.26 -0.96 -21.89
N PHE A 443 0.13 -0.27 -22.97
CA PHE A 443 1.34 0.56 -22.95
C PHE A 443 1.21 1.76 -22.01
N VAL A 444 0.06 2.43 -22.01
CA VAL A 444 -0.18 3.57 -21.12
C VAL A 444 -0.16 3.13 -19.66
N ASP A 445 -0.86 2.06 -19.33
CA ASP A 445 -0.96 1.54 -17.97
C ASP A 445 0.40 1.01 -17.48
N LEU A 446 1.22 0.46 -18.37
CA LEU A 446 2.61 0.09 -18.07
C LEU A 446 3.49 1.32 -17.74
N VAL A 447 3.33 2.43 -18.47
CA VAL A 447 4.08 3.68 -18.18
C VAL A 447 3.63 4.29 -16.86
N LEU A 448 2.32 4.28 -16.59
CA LEU A 448 1.77 4.78 -15.33
C LEU A 448 2.25 3.93 -14.15
N SER A 449 2.16 2.60 -14.24
CA SER A 449 2.64 1.69 -13.19
C SER A 449 4.13 1.82 -12.92
N SER A 450 4.92 1.98 -13.98
CA SER A 450 6.36 2.24 -13.85
C SER A 450 6.65 3.54 -13.10
N ARG A 451 5.80 4.57 -13.24
CA ARG A 451 6.01 5.88 -12.61
C ARG A 451 5.41 5.98 -11.20
N VAL A 452 4.28 5.33 -10.96
CA VAL A 452 3.46 5.48 -9.74
C VAL A 452 3.82 4.40 -8.73
N GLU A 453 3.65 3.12 -9.07
CA GLU A 453 3.93 1.99 -8.18
C GLU A 453 5.43 1.69 -8.08
N TRP A 454 6.14 1.59 -9.22
CA TRP A 454 7.58 1.28 -9.22
C TRP A 454 8.49 2.50 -9.07
N GLU A 455 7.91 3.69 -8.99
CA GLU A 455 8.60 4.97 -8.75
C GLU A 455 9.81 5.27 -9.68
N LEU A 456 9.83 4.67 -10.87
CA LEU A 456 10.96 4.79 -11.77
C LEU A 456 11.12 6.23 -12.29
N PRO A 457 12.36 6.76 -12.35
CA PRO A 457 12.66 8.02 -13.02
C PRO A 457 12.28 7.99 -14.50
N LEU A 458 11.92 9.14 -15.08
CA LEU A 458 11.54 9.24 -16.50
C LEU A 458 12.60 8.63 -17.44
N THR A 459 13.88 8.85 -17.13
CA THR A 459 14.99 8.31 -17.95
C THR A 459 15.02 6.78 -17.93
N ASP A 460 14.68 6.16 -16.80
CA ASP A 460 14.70 4.71 -16.64
C ASP A 460 13.54 4.06 -17.38
N ILE A 461 12.34 4.63 -17.24
CA ILE A 461 11.15 4.22 -18.02
C ILE A 461 11.43 4.30 -19.52
N VAL A 462 12.02 5.40 -20.01
CA VAL A 462 12.35 5.54 -21.44
C VAL A 462 13.42 4.55 -21.88
N SER A 463 14.39 4.24 -21.01
CA SER A 463 15.45 3.28 -21.33
C SER A 463 14.93 1.85 -21.47
N GLU A 464 13.95 1.48 -20.66
CA GLU A 464 13.36 0.13 -20.63
C GLU A 464 12.22 -0.05 -21.63
N ARG A 465 11.36 0.97 -21.78
CA ARG A 465 10.11 0.91 -22.56
C ARG A 465 10.23 1.58 -23.93
N GLY A 466 11.27 2.38 -24.17
CA GLY A 466 11.44 3.15 -25.40
C GLY A 466 10.48 4.34 -25.49
N HIS A 467 10.17 4.76 -26.73
CA HIS A 467 9.15 5.78 -27.02
C HIS A 467 9.26 7.08 -26.20
N ALA A 468 10.46 7.67 -26.15
CA ALA A 468 10.77 8.83 -25.30
C ALA A 468 9.72 9.96 -25.32
N GLU A 469 9.27 10.38 -26.50
CA GLU A 469 8.27 11.45 -26.67
C GLU A 469 6.91 11.05 -26.06
N LEU A 470 6.47 9.81 -26.29
CA LEU A 470 5.19 9.31 -25.78
C LEU A 470 5.20 9.11 -24.27
N VAL A 471 6.27 8.52 -23.71
CA VAL A 471 6.43 8.36 -22.26
C VAL A 471 6.43 9.71 -21.57
N THR A 472 7.16 10.68 -22.14
CA THR A 472 7.18 12.06 -21.62
C THR A 472 5.78 12.67 -21.64
N ALA A 473 5.05 12.54 -22.75
CA ALA A 473 3.68 13.05 -22.88
C ALA A 473 2.69 12.43 -21.88
N ILE A 474 2.83 11.13 -21.58
CA ILE A 474 1.99 10.44 -20.57
C ILE A 474 2.28 11.01 -19.17
N ILE A 475 3.55 11.15 -18.80
CA ILE A 475 3.93 11.67 -17.47
C ILE A 475 3.58 13.15 -17.32
N GLU A 476 3.75 13.95 -18.37
CA GLU A 476 3.30 15.35 -18.39
C GLU A 476 1.79 15.44 -18.19
N ARG A 477 1.02 14.60 -18.90
CA ARG A 477 -0.44 14.55 -18.72
C ARG A 477 -0.85 14.13 -17.30
N LEU A 478 -0.17 13.15 -16.70
CA LEU A 478 -0.39 12.74 -15.30
C LEU A 478 -0.22 13.90 -14.30
N ARG A 479 0.74 14.79 -14.57
CA ARG A 479 0.96 16.02 -13.78
C ARG A 479 -0.11 17.06 -14.03
N GLU A 480 -0.46 17.33 -15.29
CA GLU A 480 -1.46 18.34 -15.68
C GLU A 480 -2.84 18.05 -15.09
N THR A 481 -3.21 16.78 -14.96
CA THR A 481 -4.48 16.34 -14.38
C THR A 481 -4.47 16.28 -12.86
N ALA A 482 -3.32 16.41 -12.19
CA ALA A 482 -3.23 16.28 -10.73
C ALA A 482 -4.18 17.18 -9.94
N PRO A 483 -4.34 18.48 -10.28
CA PRO A 483 -5.27 19.37 -9.56
C PRO A 483 -6.74 18.94 -9.68
N ALA A 484 -7.07 18.21 -10.74
CA ALA A 484 -8.43 17.77 -11.02
C ALA A 484 -8.88 16.55 -10.20
N ARG A 485 -7.93 15.74 -9.69
CA ARG A 485 -8.23 14.50 -8.97
C ARG A 485 -8.93 14.74 -7.63
N ALA A 486 -8.58 15.83 -6.93
CA ALA A 486 -9.12 16.16 -5.60
C ALA A 486 -10.66 16.28 -5.55
N GLY A 487 -11.32 16.54 -6.69
CA GLY A 487 -12.77 16.64 -6.79
C GLY A 487 -13.51 15.34 -7.10
N ARG A 488 -12.81 14.22 -7.36
CA ARG A 488 -13.42 13.02 -7.98
C ARG A 488 -13.93 11.95 -7.01
N GLY A 489 -13.89 12.21 -5.70
CA GLY A 489 -14.30 11.26 -4.66
C GLY A 489 -13.14 10.40 -4.17
N ALA A 490 -13.37 9.66 -3.08
CA ALA A 490 -12.38 8.72 -2.54
C ALA A 490 -12.20 7.51 -3.47
N VAL A 491 -11.11 6.77 -3.34
CA VAL A 491 -10.85 5.51 -4.04
C VAL A 491 -10.81 4.35 -3.03
N LEU A 492 -11.15 3.15 -3.47
CA LEU A 492 -10.71 1.94 -2.77
C LEU A 492 -9.27 1.67 -3.21
N ALA A 493 -8.34 1.60 -2.26
CA ALA A 493 -6.93 1.35 -2.54
C ALA A 493 -6.71 -0.15 -2.73
N VAL A 494 -6.22 -0.52 -3.91
CA VAL A 494 -5.92 -1.91 -4.33
C VAL A 494 -4.63 -1.98 -5.16
N SER A 495 -3.73 -1.03 -4.95
CA SER A 495 -2.38 -0.99 -5.50
C SER A 495 -1.39 -0.59 -4.41
N SER A 496 -0.11 -0.83 -4.62
CA SER A 496 0.94 -0.42 -3.68
C SER A 496 1.07 1.08 -3.50
N LYS A 497 0.65 1.86 -4.51
CA LYS A 497 0.66 3.31 -4.45
C LYS A 497 -0.49 3.93 -5.23
N THR A 498 -1.35 4.63 -4.51
CA THR A 498 -2.47 5.37 -5.11
C THR A 498 -1.98 6.64 -5.82
N LEU A 499 -2.82 7.19 -6.70
CA LEU A 499 -2.56 8.50 -7.33
C LEU A 499 -2.58 9.68 -6.34
N GLU A 500 -3.17 9.50 -5.16
CA GLU A 500 -3.17 10.51 -4.10
C GLU A 500 -1.82 10.54 -3.38
N GLU A 501 -1.26 9.37 -3.07
CA GLU A 501 0.08 9.23 -2.48
C GLU A 501 1.18 9.68 -3.45
N ALA A 502 1.04 9.39 -4.74
CA ALA A 502 1.99 9.82 -5.78
C ALA A 502 1.85 11.29 -6.21
N ARG A 503 1.06 12.11 -5.49
CA ARG A 503 0.77 13.50 -5.90
C ARG A 503 1.98 14.41 -5.75
N GLU A 504 2.37 15.05 -6.86
CA GLU A 504 3.37 16.12 -6.86
C GLU A 504 2.84 17.45 -6.27
N PRO A 505 3.71 18.32 -5.72
CA PRO A 505 3.31 19.63 -5.21
C PRO A 505 2.57 20.47 -6.25
N TRP A 506 1.47 21.08 -5.84
CA TRP A 506 0.67 21.90 -6.75
C TRP A 506 1.45 23.11 -7.26
N GLY A 507 1.56 23.23 -8.58
CA GLY A 507 2.21 24.36 -9.24
C GLY A 507 3.74 24.23 -9.30
N LEU A 508 4.28 23.03 -9.03
CA LEU A 508 5.69 22.74 -9.25
C LEU A 508 6.04 22.97 -10.72
N ALA A 509 6.91 23.95 -10.98
CA ALA A 509 7.37 24.28 -12.33
C ALA A 509 8.46 23.33 -12.85
N TRP A 510 9.09 22.56 -11.95
CA TRP A 510 10.10 21.60 -12.33
C TRP A 510 9.45 20.37 -12.96
N ALA A 511 9.97 19.98 -14.12
CA ALA A 511 9.62 18.73 -14.78
C ALA A 511 10.90 17.96 -15.08
N ASP A 512 10.86 16.66 -14.83
CA ASP A 512 11.96 15.79 -15.23
C ASP A 512 12.11 15.74 -16.76
N HIS A 513 13.31 15.43 -17.24
CA HIS A 513 13.59 15.21 -18.67
C HIS A 513 14.48 13.98 -18.85
N VAL A 514 14.41 13.39 -20.05
CA VAL A 514 15.27 12.26 -20.40
C VAL A 514 16.72 12.71 -20.41
N ARG A 515 17.54 12.12 -19.53
CA ARG A 515 18.97 12.44 -19.39
C ARG A 515 19.83 11.50 -20.21
N SER A 516 20.89 12.04 -20.76
CA SER A 516 21.98 11.25 -21.34
C SER A 516 22.77 10.51 -20.26
N ARG A 517 23.53 9.48 -20.67
CA ARG A 517 24.40 8.73 -19.78
C ARG A 517 25.43 9.63 -19.08
N ASP A 518 25.99 10.61 -19.80
CA ASP A 518 27.00 11.53 -19.27
C ASP A 518 26.41 12.49 -18.21
N GLU A 519 25.15 12.90 -18.39
CA GLU A 519 24.43 13.72 -17.40
C GLU A 519 24.13 12.93 -16.12
N ARG A 520 23.72 11.65 -16.24
CA ARG A 520 23.50 10.76 -15.08
C ARG A 520 24.79 10.44 -14.34
N ALA A 521 25.90 10.26 -15.07
CA ALA A 521 27.23 10.07 -14.49
C ALA A 521 27.77 11.34 -13.80
N GLY A 522 27.07 12.48 -13.91
CA GLY A 522 27.43 13.72 -13.26
C GLY A 522 28.72 14.36 -13.80
N GLU A 523 29.30 13.89 -14.90
CA GLU A 523 30.65 14.28 -15.33
C GLU A 523 30.82 15.80 -15.51
N GLY A 524 29.75 16.49 -15.94
CA GLY A 524 29.73 17.95 -16.09
C GLY A 524 29.69 18.68 -14.74
N ILE A 525 28.91 18.17 -13.79
CA ILE A 525 28.83 18.69 -12.41
C ILE A 525 30.16 18.45 -11.70
N MET A 526 30.74 17.26 -11.84
CA MET A 526 32.05 16.90 -11.32
C MET A 526 33.14 17.85 -11.85
N ARG A 527 33.15 18.14 -13.15
CA ARG A 527 34.08 19.10 -13.77
C ARG A 527 33.84 20.55 -13.34
N ALA A 528 32.62 20.92 -12.98
CA ALA A 528 32.30 22.27 -12.50
C ALA A 528 32.68 22.46 -11.03
N LEU A 529 32.37 21.47 -10.17
CA LEU A 529 32.74 21.46 -8.76
C LEU A 529 34.26 21.42 -8.57
N ALA A 530 34.98 20.60 -9.36
CA ALA A 530 36.45 20.57 -9.35
C ALA A 530 37.08 21.94 -9.68
N ARG A 531 36.48 22.69 -10.62
CA ARG A 531 36.92 24.06 -10.95
C ARG A 531 36.62 25.06 -9.82
N GLY A 532 35.49 24.92 -9.13
CA GLY A 532 35.12 25.76 -7.99
C GLY A 532 36.06 25.58 -6.80
N ILE A 533 36.38 24.32 -6.44
CA ILE A 533 37.33 24.00 -5.38
C ILE A 533 38.73 24.51 -5.71
N GLY A 534 39.18 24.31 -6.96
CA GLY A 534 40.47 24.85 -7.43
C GLY A 534 40.57 26.38 -7.35
N SER A 535 39.45 27.10 -7.48
CA SER A 535 39.41 28.57 -7.34
C SER A 535 39.36 29.05 -5.88
N MET A 536 38.77 28.29 -4.96
CA MET A 536 38.74 28.62 -3.53
C MET A 536 40.09 28.36 -2.83
N GLY A 537 40.87 27.38 -3.31
CA GLY A 537 42.25 27.16 -2.85
C GLY A 537 43.25 28.24 -3.27
N ALA A 538 42.89 29.10 -4.24
CA ALA A 538 43.77 30.15 -4.76
C ALA A 538 43.69 31.47 -3.97
N GLU A 539 42.67 31.68 -3.12
CA GLU A 539 42.49 32.92 -2.36
C GLU A 539 42.92 32.84 -0.87
N SER A 540 43.38 31.69 -0.38
CA SER A 540 43.81 31.52 1.02
C SER A 540 45.32 31.35 1.24
N GLN A 541 46.18 31.53 0.24
CA GLN A 541 47.64 31.51 0.47
C GLN A 541 48.19 32.89 0.87
N GLY A 542 47.90 33.26 2.12
CA GLY A 542 48.70 34.19 2.90
C GLY A 542 49.59 33.41 3.86
N ASP A 543 50.88 33.31 3.51
CA ASP A 543 52.02 32.90 4.34
C ASP A 543 51.88 31.62 5.19
N GLU A 544 52.26 30.47 4.62
CA GLU A 544 53.11 29.49 5.30
C GLU A 544 53.87 28.64 4.26
N LYS A 545 55.17 28.44 4.50
CA LYS A 545 56.13 27.82 3.57
C LYS A 545 56.31 26.34 3.84
N ASP A 546 56.43 25.62 2.73
CA ASP A 546 57.18 24.36 2.51
C ASP A 546 56.51 23.03 2.93
N GLU A 547 55.40 22.70 2.27
CA GLU A 547 55.19 21.38 1.62
C GLU A 547 54.52 21.63 0.26
N GLU A 548 55.05 21.07 -0.84
CA GLU A 548 54.38 21.15 -2.15
C GLU A 548 52.98 20.51 -2.01
N PRO A 549 51.87 21.23 -2.26
CA PRO A 549 50.56 20.61 -2.25
C PRO A 549 50.53 19.64 -3.43
N ARG A 550 50.48 18.34 -3.13
CA ARG A 550 50.22 17.31 -4.14
C ARG A 550 48.84 17.60 -4.72
N GLU A 551 48.78 17.97 -6.00
CA GLU A 551 47.51 18.05 -6.71
C GLU A 551 46.83 16.67 -6.61
N PRO A 552 45.63 16.59 -6.02
CA PRO A 552 44.93 15.32 -5.93
C PRO A 552 44.69 14.81 -7.35
N THR A 553 45.01 13.54 -7.58
CA THR A 553 44.83 12.92 -8.89
C THR A 553 43.36 12.96 -9.32
N GLU A 554 43.06 12.96 -10.62
CA GLU A 554 41.68 12.94 -11.12
C GLU A 554 40.83 11.83 -10.46
N ALA A 555 41.46 10.70 -10.07
CA ALA A 555 40.80 9.61 -9.37
C ALA A 555 40.46 9.94 -7.91
N GLU A 556 41.35 10.63 -7.18
CA GLU A 556 41.12 11.08 -5.80
C GLU A 556 40.03 12.18 -5.77
N GLN A 557 40.09 13.15 -6.69
CA GLN A 557 39.03 14.18 -6.82
C GLN A 557 37.66 13.59 -7.19
N ARG A 558 37.63 12.52 -8.01
CA ARG A 558 36.37 11.80 -8.31
C ARG A 558 35.81 11.09 -7.10
N ARG A 559 36.67 10.52 -6.23
CA ARG A 559 36.25 9.80 -5.03
C ARG A 559 35.70 10.75 -3.97
N ASP A 560 36.47 11.77 -3.58
CA ASP A 560 36.05 12.75 -2.56
C ASP A 560 34.75 13.48 -2.96
N MET A 561 34.52 13.66 -4.27
CA MET A 561 33.31 14.28 -4.80
C MET A 561 32.14 13.30 -4.96
N SER A 562 32.40 12.03 -5.26
CA SER A 562 31.39 10.97 -5.18
C SER A 562 30.87 10.85 -3.74
N ASP A 563 31.77 10.96 -2.76
CA ASP A 563 31.44 10.97 -1.34
C ASP A 563 30.62 12.22 -0.99
N LEU A 564 30.95 13.40 -1.54
CA LEU A 564 30.21 14.65 -1.34
C LEU A 564 28.81 14.65 -1.98
N LEU A 565 28.66 14.07 -3.16
CA LEU A 565 27.35 13.84 -3.78
C LEU A 565 26.56 12.76 -3.04
N GLY A 566 27.23 11.75 -2.49
CA GLY A 566 26.66 10.82 -1.50
C GLY A 566 26.10 11.57 -0.30
N TYR A 567 26.92 12.42 0.35
CA TYR A 567 26.48 13.24 1.48
C TYR A 567 25.34 14.20 1.14
N LEU A 568 25.30 14.79 -0.05
CA LEU A 568 24.18 15.65 -0.48
C LEU A 568 22.90 14.85 -0.77
N ARG A 569 23.04 13.62 -1.30
CA ARG A 569 21.94 12.67 -1.47
C ARG A 569 21.41 12.22 -0.12
N ASP A 570 22.29 12.00 0.86
CA ASP A 570 21.97 11.63 2.24
C ASP A 570 21.45 12.82 3.07
N PHE A 571 21.66 14.07 2.62
CA PHE A 571 21.08 15.29 3.22
C PHE A 571 19.66 15.59 2.73
N LEU A 572 19.22 14.94 1.64
CA LEU A 572 17.93 15.14 1.00
C LEU A 572 16.79 14.18 1.42
N PRO A 573 16.96 13.13 2.26
CA PRO A 573 15.84 12.45 2.88
C PRO A 573 15.53 13.08 4.25
N GLY A 574 14.40 13.78 4.34
CA GLY A 574 13.73 14.05 5.62
C GLY A 574 14.40 15.03 6.59
N GLY A 575 14.30 16.34 6.35
CA GLY A 575 14.78 17.34 7.30
C GLY A 575 14.16 18.71 7.12
N GLY A 576 12.94 18.90 7.65
CA GLY A 576 12.41 20.22 7.90
C GLY A 576 13.33 21.02 8.83
N PHE A 577 13.45 22.32 8.60
CA PHE A 577 14.19 23.25 9.46
C PHE A 577 13.71 23.14 10.93
N SER A 578 14.48 22.47 11.79
CA SER A 578 14.39 22.61 13.23
C SER A 578 15.78 22.84 13.84
N GLY A 579 15.92 23.98 14.50
CA GLY A 579 16.79 24.17 15.68
C GLY A 579 18.30 24.12 15.50
N MET A 580 18.93 25.29 15.38
CA MET A 580 20.33 25.50 15.76
C MET A 580 20.65 25.02 17.19
N GLY A 581 21.67 24.17 17.34
CA GLY A 581 22.77 24.31 18.30
C GLY A 581 22.95 23.17 19.34
N PRO A 582 24.12 23.08 20.04
CA PRO A 582 25.40 23.76 19.82
C PRO A 582 26.58 22.81 19.54
N MET A 583 27.63 23.40 18.95
CA MET A 583 28.93 22.84 18.60
C MET A 583 29.80 22.38 19.78
N GLY A 584 30.59 21.31 19.54
CA GLY A 584 31.99 21.17 20.01
C GLY A 584 32.39 19.78 20.54
N PRO A 585 33.69 19.43 20.60
CA PRO A 585 34.74 19.58 19.58
C PRO A 585 35.42 18.25 19.21
N ALA A 586 36.10 18.24 18.07
CA ALA A 586 36.92 17.16 17.54
C ALA A 586 38.14 16.79 18.40
N ALA A 587 38.46 15.50 18.46
CA ALA A 587 39.80 14.90 18.58
C ALA A 587 39.68 13.40 18.21
N ALA A 588 40.10 12.97 17.02
CA ALA A 588 41.43 12.42 16.74
C ALA A 588 41.75 11.13 17.53
N ASP A 589 41.58 9.96 16.89
CA ASP A 589 42.68 8.99 16.83
C ASP A 589 42.56 8.10 15.58
N GLU A 590 43.66 8.04 14.84
CA GLU A 590 43.86 7.17 13.68
C GLU A 590 44.40 5.83 14.19
N SER A 591 43.73 4.72 13.88
CA SER A 591 44.47 3.47 13.67
C SER A 591 43.85 2.61 12.57
N ARG A 592 44.55 2.59 11.43
CA ARG A 592 44.31 1.71 10.30
C ARG A 592 44.65 0.26 10.67
N GLY A 593 43.71 -0.65 10.44
CA GLY A 593 43.94 -2.08 10.24
C GLY A 593 43.08 -2.58 9.10
N ARG A 594 43.67 -2.78 7.92
CA ARG A 594 43.05 -3.34 6.71
C ARG A 594 42.64 -4.80 6.93
N HIS A 595 41.41 -5.15 6.54
CA HIS A 595 41.13 -6.35 5.75
C HIS A 595 39.87 -6.14 4.90
N ASP A 596 39.98 -6.53 3.63
CA ASP A 596 39.04 -6.33 2.53
C ASP A 596 37.76 -7.18 2.65
N GLY A 597 36.62 -6.62 2.26
CA GLY A 597 35.35 -7.33 2.05
C GLY A 597 34.14 -6.38 1.88
N GLU A 598 33.91 -5.94 0.64
CA GLU A 598 32.72 -5.28 0.05
C GLU A 598 31.65 -4.70 1.01
N ASP A 599 31.77 -3.40 1.30
CA ASP A 599 30.72 -2.57 1.92
C ASP A 599 29.71 -2.11 0.85
N GLY A 600 28.46 -2.59 0.96
CA GLY A 600 27.30 -1.98 0.29
C GLY A 600 26.85 -0.71 1.03
N PRO A 601 26.31 0.31 0.34
CA PRO A 601 25.89 1.53 1.01
C PRO A 601 24.59 1.29 1.78
N SER A 602 24.59 1.59 3.08
CA SER A 602 23.41 1.65 3.94
C SER A 602 22.51 2.82 3.53
N HIS A 603 21.27 2.53 3.14
CA HIS A 603 20.23 3.48 2.75
C HIS A 603 19.37 3.93 3.96
N PRO A 604 18.87 5.18 4.03
CA PRO A 604 18.01 5.63 5.12
C PRO A 604 16.51 5.43 4.81
N LEU A 605 15.84 4.70 5.71
CA LEU A 605 14.43 4.78 6.14
C LEU A 605 13.44 5.45 5.17
N TRP A 606 12.61 4.59 4.55
CA TRP A 606 11.51 4.83 3.61
C TRP A 606 11.90 4.81 2.14
N ASP A 607 12.23 3.61 1.67
CA ASP A 607 12.04 3.19 0.28
C ASP A 607 10.75 2.35 0.20
N GLY A 608 10.00 2.47 -0.90
CA GLY A 608 8.75 1.72 -1.11
C GLY A 608 8.95 0.20 -1.12
N PRO A 609 7.87 -0.61 -1.10
CA PRO A 609 7.88 -2.02 -0.70
C PRO A 609 8.50 -3.02 -1.70
N PHE A 610 9.42 -2.60 -2.57
CA PHE A 610 9.95 -3.47 -3.63
C PHE A 610 11.43 -3.78 -3.41
N SER A 611 11.68 -4.98 -2.88
CA SER A 611 12.95 -5.71 -2.98
C SER A 611 13.23 -6.05 -4.46
N GLU A 612 14.47 -5.85 -4.92
CA GLU A 612 14.93 -6.21 -6.27
C GLU A 612 14.79 -7.73 -6.49
N ASN A 613 13.77 -8.14 -7.23
CA ASN A 613 13.69 -9.45 -7.90
C ASN A 613 13.44 -9.26 -9.41
#